data_AF-A0A1Z5J618-F1
#
_entry.id   AF-A0A1Z5J618-F1
#
_cell.length_a   1.000
_cell.length_b   1.000
_cell.length_c   1.000
_cell.angle_alpha   90.00
_cell.angle_beta   90.00
_cell.angle_gamma   90.00
#
_symmetry.space_group_name_H-M   'P 1'
#
loop_
_entity.id
_entity.type
_entity.pdbx_description
1 polymer ?
#
loop_
_entity_poly.entity_id
_entity_poly.type
_entity_poly.pdbx_seq_one_letter_code
_entity_poly.pdbx_strand_id
1 'polypeptide(L)'
;MIRNRNNSWIQNALTWLRLLFVLLVPEVVNCFRPYSSYRFAPNGVCISPKHFVDVNDSANTFVMRSVPGEGDCMFLAVALATLTSMGLGGNDTLLRAISRETRDVVATVLELPSGHLVIEGKRLVTTQALLRSAAKGEGLSTEEYLTQLRKEGIEGGLYGGGPELTVLANVLRRPISIYEIDSDGIQQAGEQGKEKDVAFVRRMGVFGKNVFQDPLEALPESAILSHPWVTNGAYSWHLHILVVDTSRGEKHACVLLPQKL
;
A
#
# COMPACT_ATOMS: atom_id res chain seq x y z
N MET A 1 -18.22 -9.67 41.48
CA MET A 1 -17.98 -10.47 40.25
C MET A 1 -17.10 -9.65 39.32
N ILE A 2 -15.77 -9.77 39.48
CA ILE A 2 -14.78 -8.95 38.77
C ILE A 2 -14.55 -9.60 37.40
N ARG A 3 -15.10 -8.98 36.35
CA ARG A 3 -15.02 -9.52 34.98
C ARG A 3 -13.72 -9.04 34.33
N ASN A 4 -12.84 -10.02 34.12
CA ASN A 4 -11.51 -9.94 33.53
C ASN A 4 -11.57 -9.29 32.13
N ARG A 5 -10.95 -8.11 31.96
CA ARG A 5 -11.02 -7.28 30.72
C ARG A 5 -9.66 -7.09 30.03
N ASN A 6 -8.67 -7.95 30.31
CA ASN A 6 -7.27 -7.71 29.94
C ASN A 6 -6.67 -8.56 28.80
N ASN A 7 -7.43 -9.45 28.14
CA ASN A 7 -6.82 -10.35 27.14
C ASN A 7 -6.85 -9.87 25.68
N SER A 8 -7.57 -8.79 25.33
CA SER A 8 -7.58 -8.26 23.94
C SER A 8 -6.44 -7.27 23.63
N TRP A 9 -5.71 -6.82 24.65
CA TRP A 9 -4.58 -5.89 24.50
C TRP A 9 -3.32 -6.60 23.99
N ILE A 10 -3.10 -7.85 24.39
CA ILE A 10 -1.90 -8.63 24.04
C ILE A 10 -1.99 -9.18 22.61
N GLN A 11 -3.17 -9.61 22.15
CA GLN A 11 -3.34 -10.14 20.79
C GLN A 11 -3.19 -9.09 19.69
N ASN A 12 -3.51 -7.81 19.99
CA ASN A 12 -3.40 -6.71 19.02
C ASN A 12 -2.00 -6.07 18.97
N ALA A 13 -1.20 -6.20 20.03
CA ALA A 13 0.21 -5.77 20.01
C ALA A 13 1.09 -6.74 19.19
N LEU A 14 0.77 -8.04 19.23
CA LEU A 14 1.46 -9.08 18.47
C LEU A 14 1.24 -8.98 16.96
N THR A 15 0.08 -8.49 16.50
CA THR A 15 -0.23 -8.29 15.08
C THR A 15 0.56 -7.13 14.47
N TRP A 16 0.81 -6.06 15.24
CA TRP A 16 1.65 -4.94 14.80
C TRP A 16 3.13 -5.26 14.84
N LEU A 17 3.62 -5.98 15.86
CA LEU A 17 4.97 -6.55 15.81
C LEU A 17 5.12 -7.45 14.59
N ARG A 18 4.11 -8.24 14.21
CA ARG A 18 4.13 -9.01 12.96
C ARG A 18 4.09 -8.13 11.71
N LEU A 19 3.31 -7.06 11.62
CA LEU A 19 3.31 -6.15 10.46
C LEU A 19 4.64 -5.38 10.31
N LEU A 20 5.28 -5.03 11.44
CA LEU A 20 6.60 -4.41 11.49
C LEU A 20 7.71 -5.43 11.20
N PHE A 21 7.53 -6.70 11.60
CA PHE A 21 8.45 -7.82 11.33
C PHE A 21 8.25 -8.48 9.95
N VAL A 22 7.08 -8.39 9.32
CA VAL A 22 6.83 -8.94 7.96
C VAL A 22 7.64 -8.18 6.89
N LEU A 23 8.17 -7.01 7.23
CA LEU A 23 9.16 -6.30 6.41
C LEU A 23 10.63 -6.56 6.82
N LEU A 24 10.89 -7.31 7.91
CA LEU A 24 12.23 -7.50 8.50
C LEU A 24 12.65 -8.97 8.74
N VAL A 25 11.88 -9.96 8.31
CA VAL A 25 12.26 -11.39 8.44
C VAL A 25 12.38 -12.04 7.06
N PRO A 26 13.58 -12.46 6.64
CA PRO A 26 13.71 -13.45 5.58
C PRO A 26 13.44 -14.84 6.15
N GLU A 27 12.94 -15.74 5.32
CA GLU A 27 12.69 -17.18 5.57
C GLU A 27 11.29 -17.56 6.07
N VAL A 28 10.33 -17.51 5.15
CA VAL A 28 9.46 -18.66 4.93
C VAL A 28 9.56 -19.04 3.45
N VAL A 29 9.94 -20.29 3.18
CA VAL A 29 9.98 -20.86 1.82
C VAL A 29 8.54 -20.90 1.30
N ASN A 30 8.15 -19.84 0.63
CA ASN A 30 6.83 -19.67 0.03
C ASN A 30 6.97 -19.85 -1.49
N CYS A 31 6.03 -20.57 -2.09
CA CYS A 31 5.82 -20.63 -3.53
C CYS A 31 5.29 -19.29 -4.06
N PHE A 32 6.05 -18.21 -3.90
CA PHE A 32 5.70 -16.91 -4.43
C PHE A 32 5.83 -16.91 -5.95
N ARG A 33 4.83 -16.32 -6.62
CA ARG A 33 4.99 -15.90 -8.01
C ARG A 33 5.93 -14.69 -8.01
N PRO A 34 7.16 -14.79 -8.55
CA PRO A 34 8.07 -13.67 -8.57
C PRO A 34 7.49 -12.56 -9.45
N TYR A 35 7.85 -11.30 -9.17
CA TYR A 35 7.40 -10.17 -10.00
C TYR A 35 7.66 -10.36 -11.51
N SER A 36 8.75 -11.03 -11.86
CA SER A 36 9.11 -11.38 -13.24
C SER A 36 8.12 -12.31 -13.96
N SER A 37 7.23 -12.97 -13.23
CA SER A 37 6.19 -13.82 -13.81
C SER A 37 4.98 -13.04 -14.33
N TYR A 38 4.83 -11.77 -13.94
CA TYR A 38 3.75 -10.91 -14.41
C TYR A 38 4.05 -10.34 -15.80
N ARG A 39 3.02 -10.27 -16.64
CA ARG A 39 3.11 -9.63 -17.96
C ARG A 39 2.38 -8.30 -17.94
N PHE A 40 3.00 -7.26 -18.48
CA PHE A 40 2.45 -5.91 -18.49
C PHE A 40 2.27 -5.38 -19.91
N ALA A 41 1.24 -4.57 -20.10
CA ALA A 41 1.04 -3.74 -21.28
C ALA A 41 1.98 -2.52 -21.25
N PRO A 42 2.18 -1.81 -22.39
CA PRO A 42 3.04 -0.62 -22.44
C PRO A 42 2.64 0.50 -21.48
N ASN A 43 1.37 0.55 -21.05
CA ASN A 43 0.87 1.51 -20.06
C ASN A 43 1.05 1.06 -18.60
N GLY A 44 1.75 -0.06 -18.37
CA GLY A 44 2.01 -0.64 -17.05
C GLY A 44 0.87 -1.48 -16.49
N VAL A 45 -0.25 -1.66 -17.20
CA VAL A 45 -1.36 -2.50 -16.73
C VAL A 45 -0.99 -3.98 -16.86
N CYS A 46 -1.23 -4.78 -15.82
CA CYS A 46 -0.99 -6.21 -15.85
C CYS A 46 -1.98 -6.91 -16.80
N ILE A 47 -1.45 -7.71 -17.72
CA ILE A 47 -2.21 -8.51 -18.69
C ILE A 47 -2.39 -9.93 -18.17
N SER A 48 -1.44 -10.45 -17.39
CA SER A 48 -1.49 -11.81 -16.84
C SER A 48 -0.80 -11.88 -15.47
N PRO A 49 -1.53 -12.27 -14.41
CA PRO A 49 -2.97 -12.49 -14.40
C PRO A 49 -3.73 -11.18 -14.64
N LYS A 50 -4.93 -11.29 -15.20
CA LYS A 50 -5.75 -10.13 -15.58
C LYS A 50 -6.47 -9.53 -14.37
N HIS A 51 -6.87 -10.38 -13.43
CA HIS A 51 -7.66 -10.00 -12.26
C HIS A 51 -6.95 -10.42 -10.97
N PHE A 52 -7.10 -9.59 -9.94
CA PHE A 52 -6.62 -9.85 -8.59
C PHE A 52 -7.82 -9.80 -7.65
N VAL A 53 -8.08 -10.86 -6.89
CA VAL A 53 -9.30 -10.98 -6.05
C VAL A 53 -8.90 -11.06 -4.58
N ASP A 54 -9.49 -10.22 -3.73
CA ASP A 54 -9.29 -10.30 -2.28
C ASP A 54 -9.92 -11.58 -1.73
N VAL A 55 -9.11 -12.43 -1.11
CA VAL A 55 -9.58 -13.69 -0.51
C VAL A 55 -10.58 -13.49 0.63
N ASN A 56 -10.58 -12.31 1.26
CA ASN A 56 -11.50 -11.99 2.35
C ASN A 56 -12.80 -11.34 1.88
N ASP A 57 -12.83 -10.89 0.62
CA ASP A 57 -13.97 -10.18 0.05
C ASP A 57 -13.93 -10.31 -1.48
N SER A 58 -14.56 -11.36 -1.99
CA SER A 58 -14.54 -11.69 -3.42
C SER A 58 -15.22 -10.64 -4.29
N ALA A 59 -16.00 -9.70 -3.71
CA ALA A 59 -16.52 -8.56 -4.43
C ALA A 59 -15.42 -7.55 -4.81
N ASN A 60 -14.30 -7.55 -4.07
CA ASN A 60 -13.14 -6.70 -4.38
C ASN A 60 -12.24 -7.39 -5.41
N THR A 61 -12.52 -7.08 -6.68
CA THR A 61 -11.67 -7.43 -7.81
C THR A 61 -10.87 -6.23 -8.27
N PHE A 62 -9.60 -6.44 -8.59
CA PHE A 62 -8.65 -5.40 -8.98
C PHE A 62 -7.93 -5.75 -10.28
N VAL A 63 -7.38 -4.72 -10.91
CA VAL A 63 -6.32 -4.84 -11.92
C VAL A 63 -5.05 -4.25 -11.35
N MET A 64 -3.94 -4.96 -11.52
CA MET A 64 -2.63 -4.46 -11.11
C MET A 64 -2.06 -3.49 -12.15
N ARG A 65 -1.46 -2.39 -11.69
CA ARG A 65 -0.63 -1.51 -12.51
C ARG A 65 0.76 -1.38 -11.87
N SER A 66 1.80 -1.60 -12.66
CA SER A 66 3.19 -1.48 -12.23
C SER A 66 3.62 -0.02 -12.12
N VAL A 67 4.68 0.19 -11.33
CA VAL A 67 5.43 1.44 -11.25
C VAL A 67 6.92 1.16 -11.43
N PRO A 68 7.76 2.15 -11.76
CA PRO A 68 9.20 1.97 -11.82
C PRO A 68 9.79 1.41 -10.51
N GLY A 69 10.66 0.41 -10.64
CA GLY A 69 11.26 -0.35 -9.52
C GLY A 69 12.61 0.19 -9.06
N GLU A 70 12.74 1.49 -8.91
CA GLU A 70 14.03 2.15 -8.65
C GLU A 70 14.20 2.60 -7.19
N GLY A 71 13.65 1.82 -6.25
CA GLY A 71 13.63 2.12 -4.82
C GLY A 71 12.51 3.07 -4.36
N ASP A 72 11.85 3.74 -5.29
CA ASP A 72 10.70 4.64 -5.02
C ASP A 72 9.33 3.97 -5.12
N CYS A 73 9.27 2.66 -5.36
CA CYS A 73 8.04 1.97 -5.77
C CYS A 73 6.85 2.22 -4.82
N MET A 74 7.06 2.33 -3.51
CA MET A 74 5.98 2.61 -2.56
C MET A 74 5.38 4.01 -2.76
N PHE A 75 6.23 5.04 -2.87
CA PHE A 75 5.80 6.42 -3.11
C PHE A 75 5.14 6.58 -4.48
N LEU A 76 5.73 5.97 -5.51
CA LEU A 76 5.18 5.95 -6.85
C LEU A 76 3.82 5.25 -6.90
N ALA A 77 3.65 4.14 -6.18
CA ALA A 77 2.38 3.42 -6.11
C ALA A 77 1.29 4.27 -5.43
N VAL A 78 1.59 4.92 -4.31
CA VAL A 78 0.64 5.84 -3.65
C VAL A 78 0.29 7.03 -4.55
N ALA A 79 1.29 7.63 -5.20
CA ALA A 79 1.09 8.74 -6.14
C ALA A 79 0.20 8.32 -7.31
N LEU A 80 0.49 7.17 -7.94
CA LEU A 80 -0.27 6.64 -9.05
C LEU A 80 -1.70 6.27 -8.66
N ALA A 81 -1.89 5.64 -7.50
CA ALA A 81 -3.23 5.31 -6.99
C ALA A 81 -4.05 6.59 -6.74
N THR A 82 -3.41 7.62 -6.17
CA THR A 82 -4.02 8.94 -5.93
C THR A 82 -4.43 9.60 -7.24
N LEU A 83 -3.53 9.70 -8.22
CA LEU A 83 -3.84 10.29 -9.53
C LEU A 83 -4.95 9.51 -10.26
N THR A 84 -4.85 8.18 -10.30
CA THR A 84 -5.82 7.34 -10.99
C THR A 84 -7.20 7.51 -10.38
N SER A 85 -7.31 7.59 -9.06
CA SER A 85 -8.59 7.85 -8.38
C SER A 85 -9.21 9.21 -8.72
N MET A 86 -8.41 10.19 -9.16
CA MET A 86 -8.89 11.48 -9.63
C MET A 86 -9.21 11.49 -11.14
N GLY A 87 -9.16 10.34 -11.80
CA GLY A 87 -9.32 10.22 -13.25
C GLY A 87 -8.12 10.76 -14.04
N LEU A 88 -6.98 10.97 -13.38
CA LEU A 88 -5.77 11.48 -14.02
C LEU A 88 -4.89 10.32 -14.47
N GLY A 89 -4.47 10.35 -15.74
CA GLY A 89 -3.38 9.52 -16.20
C GLY A 89 -2.03 10.05 -15.69
N GLY A 90 -1.24 9.20 -15.04
CA GLY A 90 0.16 9.51 -14.71
C GLY A 90 1.09 8.97 -15.79
N ASN A 91 1.92 9.85 -16.38
CA ASN A 91 3.15 9.44 -17.07
C ASN A 91 4.30 9.37 -16.05
N ASP A 92 5.38 8.68 -16.42
CA ASP A 92 6.48 8.41 -15.49
C ASP A 92 7.17 9.67 -14.98
N THR A 93 7.29 10.71 -15.81
CA THR A 93 7.89 12.00 -15.43
C THR A 93 7.09 12.69 -14.33
N LEU A 94 5.76 12.77 -14.49
CA LEU A 94 4.87 13.34 -13.49
C LEU A 94 4.87 12.52 -12.21
N LEU A 95 4.83 11.18 -12.33
CA LEU A 95 4.87 10.29 -11.17
C LEU A 95 6.15 10.45 -10.36
N ARG A 96 7.31 10.58 -11.02
CA ARG A 96 8.58 10.84 -10.34
C ARG A 96 8.59 12.19 -9.62
N ALA A 97 8.12 13.25 -10.29
CA ALA A 97 8.02 14.57 -9.67
C ALA A 97 7.14 14.52 -8.41
N ILE A 98 5.96 13.91 -8.50
CA ILE A 98 5.06 13.76 -7.33
C ILE A 98 5.70 12.88 -6.26
N SER A 99 6.39 11.80 -6.62
CA SER A 99 7.08 10.93 -5.66
C SER A 99 8.13 11.70 -4.85
N ARG A 100 8.91 12.56 -5.51
CA ARG A 100 9.90 13.41 -4.86
C ARG A 100 9.26 14.41 -3.89
N GLU A 101 8.21 15.10 -4.33
CA GLU A 101 7.46 16.01 -3.46
C GLU A 101 6.83 15.27 -2.29
N THR A 102 6.33 14.06 -2.53
CA THR A 102 5.70 13.21 -1.51
C THR A 102 6.73 12.80 -0.44
N ARG A 103 7.97 12.47 -0.83
CA ARG A 103 9.06 12.21 0.12
C ARG A 103 9.35 13.41 1.00
N ASP A 104 9.45 14.61 0.42
CA ASP A 104 9.72 15.82 1.18
C ASP A 104 8.58 16.18 2.14
N VAL A 105 7.33 15.99 1.71
CA VAL A 105 6.15 16.15 2.58
C VAL A 105 6.20 15.19 3.75
N VAL A 106 6.53 13.91 3.53
CA VAL A 106 6.64 12.93 4.62
C VAL A 106 7.74 13.33 5.60
N ALA A 107 8.94 13.67 5.10
CA ALA A 107 10.04 14.11 5.93
C ALA A 107 9.68 15.35 6.76
N THR A 108 9.05 16.34 6.11
CA THR A 108 8.60 17.59 6.75
C THR A 108 7.58 17.32 7.86
N VAL A 109 6.61 16.42 7.63
CA VAL A 109 5.62 16.06 8.65
C VAL A 109 6.27 15.32 9.83
N LEU A 110 7.22 14.42 9.57
CA LEU A 110 7.93 13.69 10.62
C LEU A 110 8.83 14.62 11.46
N GLU A 111 9.41 15.65 10.84
CA GLU A 111 10.29 16.63 11.47
C GLU A 111 9.55 17.58 12.43
N LEU A 112 8.22 17.73 12.29
CA LEU A 112 7.44 18.62 13.15
C LEU A 112 7.63 18.28 14.64
N PRO A 113 7.87 19.28 15.50
CA PRO A 113 8.10 19.07 16.93
C PRO A 113 6.82 18.63 17.66
N SER A 114 5.66 18.98 17.10
CA SER A 114 4.35 18.60 17.60
C SER A 114 3.43 18.22 16.46
N GLY A 115 2.82 17.05 16.54
CA GLY A 115 1.84 16.56 15.59
C GLY A 115 1.37 15.17 16.01
N HIS A 116 0.09 14.87 15.77
CA HIS A 116 -0.47 13.54 16.02
C HIS A 116 -0.93 12.94 14.71
N LEU A 117 -0.46 11.73 14.44
CA LEU A 117 -0.84 10.93 13.30
C LEU A 117 -1.74 9.80 13.77
N VAL A 118 -2.80 9.55 13.03
CA VAL A 118 -3.70 8.44 13.29
C VAL A 118 -3.12 7.17 12.68
N ILE A 119 -2.96 6.12 13.49
CA ILE A 119 -2.50 4.81 13.02
C ILE A 119 -3.70 3.93 12.71
N GLU A 120 -4.57 3.72 13.71
CA GLU A 120 -5.70 2.78 13.62
C GLU A 120 -6.82 3.22 14.56
N GLY A 121 -8.01 3.49 14.02
CA GLY A 121 -9.15 3.96 14.81
C GLY A 121 -8.81 5.22 15.62
N LYS A 122 -8.88 5.14 16.95
CA LYS A 122 -8.56 6.28 17.85
C LYS A 122 -7.11 6.32 18.32
N ARG A 123 -6.25 5.41 17.84
CA ARG A 123 -4.84 5.36 18.25
C ARG A 123 -4.05 6.45 17.54
N LEU A 124 -3.41 7.30 18.34
CA LEU A 124 -2.56 8.39 17.88
C LEU A 124 -1.11 8.09 18.20
N VAL A 125 -0.20 8.51 17.31
CA VAL A 125 1.23 8.55 17.56
C VAL A 125 1.74 9.96 17.30
N THR A 126 2.66 10.43 18.13
CA THR A 126 3.33 11.70 17.85
C THR A 126 4.30 11.54 16.68
N THR A 127 4.43 12.55 15.82
CA THR A 127 5.41 12.58 14.71
C THR A 127 6.82 12.19 15.17
N GLN A 128 7.27 12.74 16.30
CA GLN A 128 8.57 12.45 16.91
C GLN A 128 8.75 11.00 17.35
N ALA A 129 7.73 10.38 17.95
CA ALA A 129 7.79 8.97 18.33
C ALA A 129 7.84 8.04 17.11
N LEU A 130 7.07 8.38 16.06
CA LEU A 130 7.09 7.63 14.80
C LEU A 130 8.47 7.74 14.12
N LEU A 131 9.01 8.96 14.01
CA LEU A 131 10.34 9.22 13.44
C LEU A 131 11.44 8.46 14.18
N ARG A 132 11.48 8.52 15.52
CA ARG A 132 12.46 7.79 16.32
C ARG A 132 12.36 6.28 16.15
N SER A 133 11.13 5.76 16.09
CA SER A 133 10.90 4.33 15.85
C SER A 133 11.36 3.90 14.46
N ALA A 134 11.11 4.73 13.44
CA ALA A 134 11.50 4.47 12.06
C ALA A 134 13.03 4.53 11.89
N ALA A 135 13.66 5.61 12.35
CA ALA A 135 15.11 5.78 12.33
C ALA A 135 15.84 4.63 13.05
N LYS A 136 15.34 4.22 14.22
CA LYS A 136 15.87 3.07 14.94
C LYS A 136 15.73 1.76 14.16
N GLY A 137 14.63 1.57 13.43
CA GLY A 137 14.41 0.39 12.59
C GLY A 137 15.44 0.27 11.46
N GLU A 138 15.87 1.40 10.91
CA GLU A 138 16.92 1.49 9.88
C GLU A 138 18.35 1.57 10.46
N GLY A 139 18.50 1.60 11.79
CA GLY A 139 19.81 1.77 12.43
C GLY A 139 20.43 3.16 12.23
N LEU A 140 19.61 4.19 11.99
CA LEU A 140 20.01 5.57 11.73
C LEU A 140 19.68 6.50 12.89
N SER A 141 20.37 7.65 12.95
CA SER A 141 19.85 8.81 13.70
C SER A 141 18.61 9.39 13.02
N THR A 142 17.84 10.18 13.75
CA THR A 142 16.64 10.83 13.22
C THR A 142 16.95 11.80 12.07
N GLU A 143 18.08 12.49 12.15
CA GLU A 143 18.58 13.45 11.18
C GLU A 143 19.05 12.75 9.89
N GLU A 144 19.80 11.64 10.02
CA GLU A 144 20.21 10.81 8.90
C GLU A 144 19.01 10.18 8.20
N TYR A 145 18.04 9.69 8.97
CA TYR A 145 16.80 9.14 8.44
C TYR A 145 16.06 10.17 7.58
N LEU A 146 15.83 11.38 8.09
CA LEU A 146 15.18 12.46 7.34
C LEU A 146 15.98 12.87 6.09
N THR A 147 17.31 12.88 6.19
CA THR A 147 18.18 13.21 5.06
C THR A 147 18.09 12.17 3.95
N GLN A 148 18.09 10.87 4.30
CA GLN A 148 17.96 9.80 3.32
C GLN A 148 16.53 9.65 2.80
N LEU A 149 15.52 9.94 3.62
CA LEU A 149 14.11 9.87 3.21
C LEU A 149 13.79 10.85 2.07
N ARG A 150 14.43 12.03 2.07
CA ARG A 150 14.27 13.05 1.03
C ARG A 150 14.94 12.71 -0.30
N LYS A 151 15.86 11.75 -0.32
CA LYS A 151 16.53 11.31 -1.55
C LYS A 151 15.67 10.30 -2.30
N GLU A 152 15.79 10.29 -3.62
CA GLU A 152 15.18 9.27 -4.46
C GLU A 152 15.90 7.93 -4.29
N GLY A 153 15.22 6.83 -4.60
CA GLY A 153 15.80 5.49 -4.46
C GLY A 153 17.05 5.29 -5.33
N ILE A 154 17.07 5.87 -6.53
CA ILE A 154 18.26 5.87 -7.42
C ILE A 154 19.47 6.59 -6.83
N GLU A 155 19.26 7.49 -5.86
CA GLU A 155 20.31 8.26 -5.18
C GLU A 155 20.70 7.61 -3.83
N GLY A 156 20.21 6.40 -3.55
CA GLY A 156 20.40 5.72 -2.28
C GLY A 156 19.49 6.23 -1.17
N GLY A 157 18.31 6.77 -1.51
CA GLY A 157 17.28 7.13 -0.55
C GLY A 157 16.59 5.92 0.08
N LEU A 158 15.88 6.17 1.19
CA LEU A 158 15.17 5.11 1.92
C LEU A 158 13.98 4.56 1.13
N TYR A 159 13.73 3.26 1.25
CA TYR A 159 12.50 2.63 0.78
C TYR A 159 11.31 3.10 1.61
N GLY A 160 10.15 3.26 0.98
CA GLY A 160 8.93 3.59 1.71
C GLY A 160 8.35 2.37 2.44
N GLY A 161 7.93 2.56 3.69
CA GLY A 161 7.35 1.51 4.53
C GLY A 161 6.19 2.00 5.39
N GLY A 162 5.96 1.31 6.51
CA GLY A 162 4.86 1.59 7.43
C GLY A 162 4.82 3.03 7.98
N PRO A 163 5.96 3.61 8.42
CA PRO A 163 5.99 5.00 8.89
C PRO A 163 5.56 6.00 7.81
N GLU A 164 6.08 5.85 6.58
CA GLU A 164 5.77 6.72 5.44
C GLU A 164 4.29 6.59 5.08
N LEU A 165 3.78 5.35 4.98
CA LEU A 165 2.38 5.09 4.68
C LEU A 165 1.43 5.64 5.76
N THR A 166 1.84 5.62 7.02
CA THR A 166 1.09 6.25 8.12
C THR A 166 0.98 7.74 7.91
N VAL A 167 2.09 8.41 7.58
CA VAL A 167 2.11 9.85 7.29
C VAL A 167 1.25 10.15 6.06
N LEU A 168 1.44 9.40 4.97
CA LEU A 168 0.71 9.61 3.72
C LEU A 168 -0.80 9.43 3.86
N ALA A 169 -1.26 8.41 4.58
CA ALA A 169 -2.68 8.24 4.86
C ALA A 169 -3.26 9.46 5.60
N ASN A 170 -2.50 10.04 6.54
CA ASN A 170 -2.92 11.22 7.30
C ASN A 170 -2.91 12.51 6.47
N VAL A 171 -1.87 12.70 5.65
CA VAL A 171 -1.75 13.87 4.76
C VAL A 171 -2.83 13.85 3.69
N LEU A 172 -3.00 12.71 3.01
CA LEU A 172 -4.01 12.54 1.97
C LEU A 172 -5.42 12.46 2.53
N ARG A 173 -5.58 12.22 3.84
CA ARG A 173 -6.86 11.94 4.51
C ARG A 173 -7.60 10.80 3.83
N ARG A 174 -6.88 9.74 3.45
CA ARG A 174 -7.40 8.61 2.68
C ARG A 174 -6.90 7.29 3.24
N PRO A 175 -7.74 6.25 3.34
CA PRO A 175 -7.28 4.93 3.73
C PRO A 175 -6.33 4.32 2.69
N ILE A 176 -5.28 3.64 3.15
CA ILE A 176 -4.34 2.91 2.29
C ILE A 176 -4.32 1.44 2.73
N SER A 177 -4.82 0.55 1.88
CA SER A 177 -4.75 -0.90 2.07
C SER A 177 -3.49 -1.48 1.45
N ILE A 178 -2.78 -2.32 2.21
CA ILE A 178 -1.63 -3.09 1.72
C ILE A 178 -2.05 -4.55 1.54
N TYR A 179 -1.75 -5.07 0.36
CA TYR A 179 -2.03 -6.45 -0.06
C TYR A 179 -0.72 -7.19 -0.32
N GLU A 180 -0.78 -8.51 -0.16
CA GLU A 180 0.24 -9.46 -0.60
C GLU A 180 -0.42 -10.59 -1.42
N ILE A 181 0.37 -11.32 -2.20
CA ILE A 181 -0.12 -12.49 -2.94
C ILE A 181 -0.48 -13.61 -1.96
N ASP A 182 -1.67 -14.19 -2.11
CA ASP A 182 -2.08 -15.35 -1.33
C ASP A 182 -1.61 -16.65 -2.01
N SER A 183 -0.54 -17.24 -1.47
CA SER A 183 0.02 -18.51 -1.94
C SER A 183 -0.96 -19.67 -1.81
N ASP A 184 -1.85 -19.65 -0.82
CA ASP A 184 -2.82 -20.72 -0.56
C ASP A 184 -3.93 -20.69 -1.62
N GLY A 185 -4.33 -19.49 -2.06
CA GLY A 185 -5.32 -19.30 -3.13
C GLY A 185 -4.84 -19.79 -4.49
N ILE A 186 -3.53 -19.72 -4.76
CA ILE A 186 -2.93 -20.23 -6.01
C ILE A 186 -3.05 -21.77 -6.10
N GLN A 187 -2.92 -22.48 -4.98
CA GLN A 187 -3.05 -23.94 -4.95
C GLN A 187 -4.48 -24.39 -5.24
N GLN A 188 -5.47 -23.73 -4.65
CA GLN A 188 -6.89 -24.04 -4.85
C GLN A 188 -7.36 -23.74 -6.30
N ALA A 189 -6.84 -22.69 -6.93
CA ALA A 189 -7.16 -22.35 -8.32
C ALA A 189 -6.52 -23.30 -9.35
N GLY A 190 -5.35 -23.85 -9.03
CA GLY A 190 -4.63 -24.81 -9.87
C GLY A 190 -5.36 -26.13 -10.07
N GLU A 191 -6.19 -26.54 -9.11
CA GLU A 191 -6.94 -27.80 -9.14
C GLU A 191 -8.19 -27.73 -10.04
N GLN A 192 -8.70 -26.54 -10.37
CA GLN A 192 -9.94 -26.36 -11.14
C GLN A 192 -9.75 -25.98 -12.62
N GLY A 193 -8.52 -25.93 -13.12
CA GLY A 193 -8.22 -25.88 -14.56
C GLY A 193 -8.71 -24.64 -15.33
N LYS A 194 -9.27 -23.61 -14.67
CA LYS A 194 -9.93 -22.46 -15.33
C LYS A 194 -9.35 -21.07 -15.07
N GLU A 195 -8.41 -20.86 -14.15
CA GLU A 195 -7.99 -19.49 -13.82
C GLU A 195 -6.48 -19.23 -14.00
N LYS A 196 -6.00 -19.24 -15.24
CA LYS A 196 -4.69 -18.61 -15.55
C LYS A 196 -4.74 -17.08 -15.45
N ASP A 197 -5.94 -16.50 -15.45
CA ASP A 197 -6.17 -15.05 -15.52
C ASP A 197 -6.52 -14.41 -14.17
N VAL A 198 -6.57 -15.19 -13.07
CA VAL A 198 -6.86 -14.66 -11.72
C VAL A 198 -5.69 -14.94 -10.78
N ALA A 199 -5.36 -13.96 -9.94
CA ALA A 199 -4.52 -14.13 -8.77
C ALA A 199 -5.30 -13.76 -7.51
N PHE A 200 -5.04 -14.48 -6.43
CA PHE A 200 -5.63 -14.19 -5.13
C PHE A 200 -4.68 -13.31 -4.32
N VAL A 201 -5.25 -12.30 -3.67
CA VAL A 201 -4.52 -11.36 -2.82
C VAL A 201 -5.13 -11.34 -1.43
N ARG A 202 -4.29 -11.12 -0.42
CA ARG A 202 -4.70 -11.00 0.97
C ARG A 202 -4.35 -9.61 1.48
N ARG A 203 -5.34 -8.94 2.07
CA ARG A 203 -5.11 -7.64 2.72
C ARG A 203 -4.38 -7.82 4.05
N MET A 204 -3.17 -7.29 4.13
CA MET A 204 -2.30 -7.41 5.30
C MET A 204 -2.58 -6.33 6.35
N GLY A 205 -3.01 -5.15 5.92
CA GLY A 205 -3.30 -4.04 6.81
C GLY A 205 -3.94 -2.85 6.09
N VAL A 206 -4.48 -1.91 6.87
CA VAL A 206 -5.08 -0.68 6.36
C VAL A 206 -4.68 0.50 7.24
N PHE A 207 -3.97 1.47 6.67
CA PHE A 207 -3.64 2.74 7.32
C PHE A 207 -4.84 3.69 7.23
N GLY A 208 -5.20 4.35 8.34
CA GLY A 208 -6.31 5.32 8.35
C GLY A 208 -7.72 4.71 8.31
N LYS A 209 -7.85 3.39 8.51
CA LYS A 209 -9.15 2.68 8.53
C LYS A 209 -10.08 3.27 9.59
N ASN A 210 -11.36 3.44 9.24
CA ASN A 210 -12.44 3.96 10.09
C ASN A 210 -12.24 5.40 10.58
N VAL A 211 -11.24 6.11 10.06
CA VAL A 211 -10.89 7.47 10.46
C VAL A 211 -11.12 8.41 9.28
N PHE A 212 -10.61 8.01 8.12
CA PHE A 212 -10.82 8.73 6.87
C PHE A 212 -11.97 8.09 6.13
N GLN A 213 -13.14 8.73 6.20
CA GLN A 213 -14.35 8.30 5.48
C GLN A 213 -14.34 8.89 4.07
N ASP A 214 -14.93 8.17 3.13
CA ASP A 214 -15.10 8.68 1.77
C ASP A 214 -16.17 9.77 1.80
N PRO A 215 -15.83 11.03 1.48
CA PRO A 215 -16.79 12.13 1.47
C PRO A 215 -17.92 11.91 0.44
N LEU A 216 -17.72 11.00 -0.51
CA LEU A 216 -18.68 10.64 -1.55
C LEU A 216 -19.43 9.34 -1.25
N GLU A 217 -19.20 8.67 -0.11
CA GLU A 217 -19.88 7.40 0.25
C GLU A 217 -21.40 7.55 0.28
N ALA A 218 -21.89 8.73 0.69
CA ALA A 218 -23.30 9.04 0.75
C ALA A 218 -23.92 9.39 -0.62
N LEU A 219 -23.10 9.59 -1.67
CA LEU A 219 -23.62 9.89 -2.99
C LEU A 219 -24.15 8.62 -3.65
N PRO A 220 -25.38 8.64 -4.18
CA PRO A 220 -25.92 7.48 -4.88
C PRO A 220 -25.06 7.22 -6.12
N GLU A 221 -24.90 5.94 -6.49
CA GLU A 221 -24.12 5.57 -7.68
C GLU A 221 -24.64 6.23 -8.96
N SER A 222 -25.95 6.56 -9.01
CA SER A 222 -26.57 7.30 -10.11
C SER A 222 -26.05 8.73 -10.30
N ALA A 223 -25.47 9.34 -9.26
CA ALA A 223 -24.84 10.66 -9.33
C ALA A 223 -23.37 10.60 -9.76
N ILE A 224 -22.75 9.42 -9.70
CA ILE A 224 -21.40 9.19 -10.20
C ILE A 224 -21.54 8.94 -11.70
N LEU A 225 -21.10 9.90 -12.52
CA LEU A 225 -21.07 9.74 -13.98
C LEU A 225 -20.06 8.64 -14.36
N SER A 226 -20.48 7.39 -14.24
CA SER A 226 -19.75 6.22 -14.72
C SER A 226 -19.86 6.19 -16.24
N HIS A 227 -19.03 7.00 -16.91
CA HIS A 227 -18.91 6.90 -18.35
C HIS A 227 -18.38 5.48 -18.68
N PRO A 228 -18.88 4.79 -19.72
CA PRO A 228 -18.37 3.47 -20.11
C PRO A 228 -16.86 3.39 -20.42
N TRP A 229 -16.16 4.53 -20.51
CA TRP A 229 -14.70 4.62 -20.69
C TRP A 229 -13.95 4.92 -19.40
N VAL A 230 -14.63 5.00 -18.25
CA VAL A 230 -14.01 5.29 -16.95
C VAL A 230 -12.95 4.23 -16.67
N THR A 231 -11.72 4.70 -16.45
CA THR A 231 -10.56 3.83 -16.23
C THR A 231 -10.74 3.03 -14.95
N ASN A 232 -10.28 1.77 -14.94
CA ASN A 232 -10.23 0.95 -13.73
C ASN A 232 -9.59 1.74 -12.57
N GLY A 233 -10.20 1.66 -11.39
CA GLY A 233 -9.76 2.36 -10.18
C GLY A 233 -10.01 3.87 -10.16
N ALA A 234 -10.62 4.46 -11.19
CA ALA A 234 -11.08 5.84 -11.12
C ALA A 234 -12.13 6.01 -10.03
N TYR A 235 -12.09 7.16 -9.36
CA TYR A 235 -12.99 7.55 -8.28
C TYR A 235 -12.94 6.66 -7.03
N SER A 236 -11.96 5.74 -6.91
CA SER A 236 -11.76 4.99 -5.68
C SER A 236 -11.14 5.89 -4.61
N TRP A 237 -11.89 6.25 -3.57
CA TRP A 237 -11.35 6.99 -2.43
C TRP A 237 -10.28 6.19 -1.66
N HIS A 238 -10.49 4.88 -1.51
CA HIS A 238 -9.54 3.98 -0.87
C HIS A 238 -8.38 3.65 -1.82
N LEU A 239 -7.14 3.78 -1.34
CA LEU A 239 -5.95 3.41 -2.10
C LEU A 239 -5.56 1.95 -1.81
N HIS A 240 -5.28 1.16 -2.85
CA HIS A 240 -4.92 -0.24 -2.70
C HIS A 240 -3.54 -0.48 -3.34
N ILE A 241 -2.60 -0.98 -2.53
CA ILE A 241 -1.22 -1.22 -2.93
C ILE A 241 -0.93 -2.70 -2.75
N LEU A 242 -0.38 -3.35 -3.77
CA LEU A 242 0.09 -4.73 -3.71
C LEU A 242 1.61 -4.73 -3.54
N VAL A 243 2.10 -5.46 -2.55
CA VAL A 243 3.53 -5.73 -2.38
C VAL A 243 3.82 -7.14 -2.90
N VAL A 244 4.78 -7.24 -3.81
CA VAL A 244 5.22 -8.49 -4.42
C VAL A 244 6.72 -8.68 -4.26
N ASP A 245 7.14 -9.91 -4.06
CA ASP A 245 8.56 -10.23 -3.99
C ASP A 245 9.20 -10.20 -5.39
N THR A 246 10.37 -9.60 -5.46
CA THR A 246 11.26 -9.74 -6.60
C THR A 246 12.10 -11.00 -6.42
N SER A 247 12.67 -11.51 -7.52
CA SER A 247 13.50 -12.72 -7.50
C SER A 247 14.80 -12.60 -6.69
N ARG A 248 15.10 -11.42 -6.13
CA ARG A 248 16.31 -11.13 -5.35
C ARG A 248 16.04 -10.99 -3.85
N GLY A 249 14.84 -11.31 -3.38
CA GLY A 249 14.44 -11.11 -1.99
C GLY A 249 14.13 -9.65 -1.64
N GLU A 250 14.09 -8.76 -2.65
CA GLU A 250 13.62 -7.38 -2.48
C GLU A 250 12.10 -7.35 -2.69
N LYS A 251 11.43 -6.36 -2.10
CA LYS A 251 9.99 -6.14 -2.29
C LYS A 251 9.75 -5.05 -3.32
N HIS A 252 8.70 -5.20 -4.14
CA HIS A 252 8.25 -4.20 -5.10
C HIS A 252 6.77 -3.88 -4.86
N ALA A 253 6.43 -2.58 -4.85
CA ALA A 253 5.05 -2.13 -4.70
C ALA A 253 4.42 -1.86 -6.07
N CYS A 254 3.16 -2.27 -6.22
CA CYS A 254 2.31 -2.04 -7.39
C CYS A 254 0.97 -1.45 -6.93
N VAL A 255 0.22 -0.84 -7.85
CA VAL A 255 -1.13 -0.33 -7.55
C VAL A 255 -2.16 -1.40 -7.89
N LEU A 256 -3.13 -1.61 -7.00
CA LEU A 256 -4.35 -2.34 -7.29
C LEU A 256 -5.46 -1.33 -7.59
N LEU A 257 -6.01 -1.40 -8.79
CA LEU A 257 -7.08 -0.52 -9.26
C LEU A 257 -8.40 -1.28 -9.20
N PRO A 258 -9.36 -0.87 -8.34
CA PRO A 258 -10.66 -1.53 -8.24
C PRO A 258 -11.37 -1.63 -9.59
N GLN A 259 -11.97 -2.77 -9.87
CA GLN A 259 -12.86 -2.98 -11.00
C GLN A 259 -14.30 -3.12 -10.51
N LYS A 260 -15.21 -2.37 -11.11
CA LYS A 260 -16.63 -2.71 -11.06
C LYS A 260 -16.86 -3.79 -12.13
N LEU A 261 -17.18 -5.00 -11.68
CA LEU A 261 -17.67 -6.08 -12.55
C LEU A 261 -19.13 -5.84 -12.93
#